data_AF-A0A813R028-F1
#
_entry.id   AF-A0A813R028-F1
#
_cell.length_a   1.000
_cell.length_b   1.000
_cell.length_c   1.000
_cell.angle_alpha   90.00
_cell.angle_beta   90.00
_cell.angle_gamma   90.00
#
_symmetry.space_group_name_H-M   'P 1'
#
loop_
_entity.id
_entity.type
_entity.pdbx_description
1 polymer ?
#
loop_
_entity_poly.entity_id
_entity_poly.type
_entity_poly.pdbx_seq_one_letter_code
_entity_poly.pdbx_strand_id
1 'polypeptide(L)'
;MIGLQMSSFKDGDHAILTRHDRTKIVQIRKERPIIIEKHKLYLDNLIDQIDGTYYELDGQQLKKLDAKQVHQLEQTDQFDHGCDNRDLCDESQNQLLQHEDIESLKSQGTSGQIHANLSSMEAKFLRRDTLAMLLSLSNVSCESTVAIVESCQGLVLASVIQRCAGNGKIFNLTVGGNTNSTLPCCDFMDFPSELTNNVYTLPLENIGDKKYLINAKLTTTACANTETSSKMREQKSIVAEERRQRRIDGLELFENTKLDSLIIATKYDSLSILKHLINYLNISSHFVIYSQFVQGLLECYKYLKQRGGCIHVELSDSWLREYQILENRTHPLIRMSGTSGYLLSGIIVDNN
;
A
#
# COMPACT_ATOMS: atom_id res chain seq x y z
N MET A 1 13.27 -13.75 -16.08
CA MET A 1 13.30 -12.33 -15.66
C MET A 1 12.17 -11.62 -16.38
N ILE A 2 11.03 -11.41 -15.70
CA ILE A 2 10.02 -10.47 -16.16
C ILE A 2 10.53 -9.11 -15.70
N GLY A 3 11.30 -8.43 -16.54
CA GLY A 3 11.60 -7.03 -16.30
C GLY A 3 10.28 -6.29 -16.32
N LEU A 4 9.96 -5.57 -15.24
CA LEU A 4 9.00 -4.48 -15.31
C LEU A 4 9.55 -3.52 -16.36
N GLN A 5 9.10 -3.71 -17.60
CA GLN A 5 9.25 -2.73 -18.66
C GLN A 5 8.77 -1.43 -18.03
N MET A 6 9.61 -0.40 -17.94
CA MET A 6 9.21 0.89 -17.39
C MET A 6 8.10 1.42 -18.30
N SER A 7 6.88 1.04 -17.98
CA SER A 7 5.70 1.28 -18.81
C SER A 7 5.41 2.75 -18.69
N SER A 8 5.28 3.39 -19.83
CA SER A 8 4.79 4.75 -19.86
C SER A 8 3.36 4.81 -19.35
N PHE A 9 2.99 5.90 -18.68
CA PHE A 9 1.64 6.09 -18.19
C PHE A 9 0.61 6.11 -19.32
N LYS A 10 -0.57 5.54 -19.07
CA LYS A 10 -1.73 5.54 -19.96
C LYS A 10 -2.90 6.28 -19.34
N ASP A 11 -3.90 6.59 -20.17
CA ASP A 11 -5.18 7.08 -19.66
C ASP A 11 -5.86 6.03 -18.79
N GLY A 12 -6.22 6.41 -17.57
CA GLY A 12 -6.84 5.54 -16.57
C GLY A 12 -5.89 5.01 -15.50
N ASP A 13 -4.58 5.06 -15.73
CA ASP A 13 -3.57 4.63 -14.76
C ASP A 13 -3.54 5.56 -13.54
N HIS A 14 -3.17 5.02 -12.39
CA HIS A 14 -2.88 5.76 -11.18
C HIS A 14 -1.40 6.16 -11.15
N ALA A 15 -1.15 7.37 -10.67
CA ALA A 15 0.19 7.90 -10.50
C ALA A 15 0.34 8.53 -9.11
N ILE A 16 1.57 8.49 -8.59
CA ILE A 16 1.94 9.19 -7.36
C ILE A 16 2.60 10.51 -7.75
N LEU A 17 1.93 11.62 -7.43
CA LEU A 17 2.49 12.95 -7.60
C LEU A 17 3.19 13.35 -6.31
N THR A 18 4.49 13.62 -6.41
CA THR A 18 5.33 14.01 -5.28
C THR A 18 5.80 15.45 -5.44
N ARG A 19 5.65 16.23 -4.37
CA ARG A 19 6.12 17.60 -4.29
C ARG A 19 6.71 17.85 -2.91
N HIS A 20 8.03 18.03 -2.85
CA HIS A 20 8.80 17.99 -1.59
C HIS A 20 8.44 16.71 -0.80
N ASP A 21 8.07 16.85 0.47
CA ASP A 21 7.76 15.74 1.37
C ASP A 21 6.31 15.22 1.24
N ARG A 22 5.59 15.60 0.18
CA ARG A 22 4.16 15.33 0.07
C ARG A 22 3.82 14.58 -1.18
N THR A 23 3.03 13.53 -0.99
CA THR A 23 2.63 12.61 -2.05
C THR A 23 1.11 12.57 -2.14
N LYS A 24 0.59 12.54 -3.37
CA LYS A 24 -0.83 12.33 -3.63
C LYS A 24 -1.01 11.32 -4.75
N ILE A 25 -1.84 10.30 -4.51
CA ILE A 25 -2.26 9.35 -5.54
C ILE A 25 -3.37 10.00 -6.35
N VAL A 26 -3.26 9.95 -7.67
CA VAL A 26 -4.23 10.50 -8.62
C VAL A 26 -4.46 9.53 -9.76
N GLN A 27 -5.65 9.54 -10.35
CA GLN A 27 -5.90 8.82 -11.59
C GLN A 27 -5.70 9.76 -12.78
N ILE A 28 -4.86 9.36 -13.73
CA ILE A 28 -4.62 10.07 -14.98
C ILE A 28 -5.86 9.92 -15.85
N ARG A 29 -6.46 11.05 -16.23
CA ARG A 29 -7.64 11.10 -17.08
C ARG A 29 -7.53 12.26 -18.06
N LYS A 30 -7.61 11.98 -19.36
CA LYS A 30 -7.62 13.00 -20.41
C LYS A 30 -8.73 14.02 -20.19
N GLU A 31 -8.42 15.29 -20.43
CA GLU A 31 -9.35 16.42 -20.35
C GLU A 31 -10.07 16.57 -19.00
N ARG A 32 -9.63 15.84 -17.97
CA ARG A 32 -10.23 15.88 -16.64
C ARG A 32 -9.26 16.55 -15.68
N PRO A 33 -9.60 17.77 -15.23
CA PRO A 33 -8.75 18.46 -14.29
C PRO A 33 -8.84 17.79 -12.92
N ILE A 34 -7.73 17.78 -12.22
CA ILE A 34 -7.67 17.47 -10.80
C ILE A 34 -7.30 18.72 -10.02
N ILE A 35 -7.67 18.73 -8.74
CA ILE A 35 -7.25 19.78 -7.83
C ILE A 35 -6.17 19.21 -6.93
N ILE A 36 -4.97 19.78 -7.03
CA ILE A 36 -3.89 19.54 -6.08
C ILE A 36 -3.70 20.84 -5.33
N GLU A 37 -3.97 20.78 -4.02
CA GLU A 37 -3.97 21.94 -3.14
C GLU A 37 -4.98 23.01 -3.63
N LYS A 38 -4.49 24.13 -4.18
CA LYS A 38 -5.28 25.24 -4.71
C LYS A 38 -5.16 25.38 -6.24
N HIS A 39 -4.50 24.44 -6.91
CA HIS A 39 -4.28 24.47 -8.35
C HIS A 39 -5.17 23.46 -9.05
N LYS A 40 -5.87 23.96 -10.08
CA LYS A 40 -6.53 23.14 -11.07
C LYS A 40 -5.50 22.77 -12.14
N LEU A 41 -5.30 21.48 -12.38
CA LEU A 41 -4.31 21.00 -13.33
C LEU A 41 -4.81 19.79 -14.13
N TYR A 42 -4.31 19.70 -15.35
CA TYR A 42 -4.56 18.64 -16.30
C TYR A 42 -3.35 17.70 -16.34
N LEU A 43 -3.60 16.39 -16.44
CA LEU A 43 -2.57 15.35 -16.40
C LEU A 43 -2.27 14.76 -17.78
N ASP A 44 -2.82 15.36 -18.84
CA ASP A 44 -2.69 14.91 -20.22
C ASP A 44 -1.21 14.76 -20.64
N ASN A 45 -0.33 15.64 -20.13
CA ASN A 45 1.11 15.60 -20.39
C ASN A 45 1.87 14.46 -19.71
N LEU A 46 1.24 13.73 -18.76
CA LEU A 46 1.84 12.55 -18.15
C LEU A 46 1.72 11.31 -19.03
N ILE A 47 0.75 11.29 -19.94
CA ILE A 47 0.51 10.15 -20.83
C ILE A 47 1.74 9.95 -21.74
N ASP A 48 2.12 8.69 -21.94
CA ASP A 48 3.30 8.26 -22.67
C ASP A 48 4.65 8.72 -22.04
N GLN A 49 4.63 9.20 -20.80
CA GLN A 49 5.83 9.52 -20.03
C GLN A 49 6.18 8.41 -19.04
N ILE A 50 7.46 8.33 -18.69
CA ILE A 50 7.99 7.38 -17.72
C ILE A 50 7.94 7.94 -16.30
N ASP A 51 7.89 7.04 -15.31
CA ASP A 51 8.01 7.40 -13.91
C ASP A 51 9.36 8.08 -13.60
N GLY A 52 9.40 8.89 -12.54
CA GLY A 52 10.57 9.67 -12.13
C GLY A 52 10.83 10.93 -12.98
N THR A 53 9.88 11.32 -13.84
CA THR A 53 9.98 12.55 -14.63
C THR A 53 9.56 13.78 -13.81
N TYR A 54 10.30 14.88 -13.94
CA TYR A 54 10.01 16.15 -13.28
C TYR A 54 9.21 17.09 -14.18
N TYR A 55 8.31 17.85 -13.58
CA TYR A 55 7.43 18.78 -14.28
C TYR A 55 7.36 20.12 -13.55
N GLU A 56 7.29 21.20 -14.32
CA GLU A 56 6.92 22.53 -13.86
C GLU A 56 5.44 22.78 -14.17
N LEU A 57 4.77 23.53 -13.30
CA LEU A 57 3.40 23.97 -13.55
C LEU A 57 3.41 25.17 -14.49
N ASP A 58 2.83 25.01 -15.68
CA ASP A 58 2.64 26.08 -16.67
C ASP A 58 1.13 26.36 -16.82
N GLY A 59 0.64 27.31 -16.02
CA GLY A 59 -0.78 27.59 -15.86
C GLY A 59 -1.55 26.40 -15.27
N GLN A 60 -2.31 25.69 -16.10
CA GLN A 60 -3.08 24.49 -15.71
C GLN A 60 -2.48 23.20 -16.31
N GLN A 61 -1.36 23.29 -17.02
CA GLN A 61 -0.71 22.18 -17.69
C GLN A 61 0.62 21.84 -17.01
N LEU A 62 1.14 20.64 -17.29
CA LEU A 62 2.43 20.19 -16.78
C LEU A 62 3.46 20.24 -17.90
N LYS A 63 4.49 21.06 -17.71
CA LYS A 63 5.62 21.17 -18.63
C LYS A 63 6.75 20.28 -18.14
N LYS A 64 7.14 19.29 -18.94
CA LYS A 64 8.26 18.40 -18.62
C LYS A 64 9.57 19.19 -18.52
N LEU A 65 10.35 18.89 -17.49
CA LEU A 65 11.70 19.41 -17.30
C LEU A 65 12.75 18.39 -17.75
N ASP A 66 13.81 18.86 -18.38
CA ASP A 66 14.99 18.05 -18.63
C ASP A 66 15.91 17.98 -17.41
N ALA A 67 16.84 17.03 -17.40
CA ALA A 67 17.75 16.82 -16.27
C ALA A 67 18.65 18.04 -15.97
N LYS A 68 18.98 18.86 -16.98
CA LYS A 68 19.80 20.07 -16.78
C LYS A 68 18.98 21.15 -16.09
N GLN A 69 17.73 21.33 -16.50
CA GLN A 69 16.78 22.26 -15.89
C GLN A 69 16.51 21.87 -14.44
N VAL A 70 16.30 20.58 -14.16
CA VAL A 70 16.16 20.08 -12.78
C VAL A 70 17.41 20.39 -11.96
N HIS A 71 18.59 20.08 -12.48
CA HIS A 71 19.84 20.35 -11.77
C HIS A 71 20.08 21.84 -11.52
N GLN A 72 19.71 22.71 -12.46
CA GLN A 72 19.78 24.17 -12.28
C GLN A 72 18.84 24.66 -11.18
N LEU A 73 17.64 24.09 -11.08
CA LEU A 73 16.68 24.41 -10.01
C LEU A 73 17.14 23.92 -8.62
N GLU A 74 17.96 22.88 -8.57
CA GLU A 74 18.54 22.35 -7.32
C GLU A 74 19.79 23.11 -6.87
N GLN A 75 20.48 23.80 -7.78
CA GLN A 75 21.63 24.63 -7.44
C GLN A 75 21.17 25.92 -6.78
N THR A 76 21.70 26.20 -5.58
CA THR A 76 21.59 27.53 -4.99
C THR A 76 22.56 28.46 -5.70
N ASP A 77 22.04 29.57 -6.24
CA ASP A 77 22.86 30.65 -6.79
C ASP A 77 23.98 31.05 -5.82
N GLN A 78 25.20 31.17 -6.35
CA GLN A 78 26.35 31.66 -5.58
C GLN A 78 26.23 33.18 -5.40
N PHE A 79 25.57 33.59 -4.32
CA PHE A 79 25.58 34.98 -3.89
C PHE A 79 26.77 35.27 -2.98
N ASP A 80 27.22 36.51 -2.97
CA ASP A 80 28.13 37.01 -1.94
C ASP A 80 27.40 36.98 -0.58
N HIS A 81 27.94 36.27 0.40
CA HIS A 81 27.28 36.02 1.68
C HIS A 81 28.20 36.39 2.84
N GLY A 82 27.62 37.05 3.84
CA GLY A 82 28.32 37.40 5.09
C GLY A 82 28.64 36.17 5.94
N CYS A 83 29.62 36.30 6.84
CA CYS A 83 30.02 35.22 7.73
C CYS A 83 29.17 35.10 9.01
N ASP A 84 28.44 36.13 9.37
CA ASP A 84 27.62 36.15 10.59
C ASP A 84 26.38 37.04 10.45
N ASN A 85 25.49 36.94 11.44
CA ASN A 85 24.24 37.66 11.53
C ASN A 85 24.23 38.73 12.64
N ARG A 86 25.40 39.21 13.11
CA ARG A 86 25.48 40.08 14.30
C ARG A 86 24.85 41.46 14.07
N ASP A 87 24.96 41.97 12.85
CA ASP A 87 24.49 43.29 12.43
C ASP A 87 23.15 43.23 11.68
N LEU A 88 22.53 42.04 11.59
CA LEU A 88 21.21 41.89 10.99
C LEU A 88 20.15 42.42 11.97
N CYS A 89 19.52 43.53 11.60
CA CYS A 89 18.37 44.09 12.31
C CYS A 89 17.07 43.69 11.62
N ASP A 90 16.07 43.28 12.41
CA ASP A 90 14.73 42.94 11.91
C ASP A 90 13.92 44.21 11.68
N GLU A 91 14.09 44.81 10.50
CA GLU A 91 13.39 46.02 10.09
C GLU A 91 12.41 45.72 8.95
N SER A 92 11.23 46.37 8.99
CA SER A 92 10.20 46.22 7.96
C SER A 92 10.63 46.72 6.57
N GLN A 93 11.73 47.49 6.49
CA GLN A 93 12.29 48.01 5.24
C GLN A 93 13.23 47.01 4.52
N ASN A 94 13.57 45.88 5.15
CA ASN A 94 14.43 44.86 4.53
C ASN A 94 13.80 44.19 3.30
N GLN A 95 12.46 44.18 3.22
CA GLN A 95 11.72 43.78 2.02
C GLN A 95 11.34 45.04 1.23
N LEU A 96 11.96 45.21 0.06
CA LEU A 96 11.74 46.39 -0.78
C LEU A 96 10.40 46.37 -1.53
N LEU A 97 9.87 45.18 -1.83
CA LEU A 97 8.62 45.02 -2.56
C LEU A 97 7.41 45.11 -1.63
N GLN A 98 6.40 45.87 -2.04
CA GLN A 98 5.14 45.94 -1.32
C GLN A 98 4.24 44.75 -1.65
N HIS A 99 3.20 44.55 -0.84
CA HIS A 99 2.23 43.48 -1.05
C HIS A 99 1.59 43.55 -2.45
N GLU A 100 1.23 44.75 -2.90
CA GLU A 100 0.62 45.01 -4.20
C GLU A 100 1.57 44.68 -5.36
N ASP A 101 2.87 44.98 -5.21
CA ASP A 101 3.89 44.62 -6.20
C ASP A 101 4.00 43.10 -6.33
N ILE A 102 3.97 42.37 -5.21
CA ILE A 102 4.03 40.90 -5.18
C ILE A 102 2.78 40.29 -5.82
N GLU A 103 1.59 40.87 -5.61
CA GLU A 103 0.37 40.43 -6.28
C GLU A 103 0.42 40.70 -7.79
N SER A 104 0.96 41.85 -8.19
CA SER A 104 1.16 42.18 -9.61
C SER A 104 2.09 41.16 -10.29
N LEU A 105 3.19 40.78 -9.65
CA LEU A 105 4.13 39.77 -10.16
C LEU A 105 3.50 38.38 -10.27
N LYS A 106 2.69 37.98 -9.26
CA LYS A 106 1.91 36.73 -9.33
C LYS A 106 0.91 36.75 -10.48
N SER A 107 0.23 37.87 -10.71
CA SER A 107 -0.71 38.02 -11.83
C SER A 107 -0.02 38.02 -13.21
N GLN A 108 1.25 38.43 -13.27
CA GLN A 108 2.09 38.37 -14.47
C GLN A 108 2.65 36.97 -14.77
N GLY A 109 2.31 35.96 -13.94
CA GLY A 109 2.59 34.55 -14.22
C GLY A 109 3.95 34.05 -13.75
N THR A 110 4.65 34.76 -12.86
CA THR A 110 5.89 34.24 -12.27
C THR A 110 5.57 33.03 -11.40
N SER A 111 6.12 31.86 -11.74
CA SER A 111 5.81 30.58 -11.10
C SER A 111 6.22 30.62 -9.62
N GLY A 112 5.24 30.47 -8.73
CA GLY A 112 5.45 30.46 -7.28
C GLY A 112 5.53 29.04 -6.73
N GLN A 113 6.56 28.74 -5.93
CA GLN A 113 6.64 27.51 -5.16
C GLN A 113 5.65 27.56 -3.99
N ILE A 114 4.48 26.95 -4.21
CA ILE A 114 3.41 26.79 -3.22
C ILE A 114 3.62 25.54 -2.33
N HIS A 115 3.26 25.62 -1.05
CA HIS A 115 3.33 24.50 -0.11
C HIS A 115 1.91 24.18 0.41
N ALA A 116 1.38 22.94 0.32
CA ALA A 116 0.26 22.50 1.17
C ALA A 116 0.34 21.08 1.78
N ASN A 117 0.02 20.98 3.07
CA ASN A 117 0.01 19.76 3.89
C ASN A 117 -1.08 18.78 3.47
N LEU A 118 -0.72 17.50 3.28
CA LEU A 118 -1.66 16.38 3.23
C LEU A 118 -1.35 15.44 4.39
N SER A 119 -2.34 15.21 5.26
CA SER A 119 -2.26 14.30 6.39
C SER A 119 -2.19 12.84 5.89
N SER A 120 -1.26 12.06 6.45
CA SER A 120 -1.07 10.63 6.14
C SER A 120 -2.34 9.82 6.38
N MET A 121 -2.78 9.08 5.36
CA MET A 121 -3.94 8.18 5.43
C MET A 121 -3.66 6.94 6.29
N GLU A 122 -4.74 6.38 6.85
CA GLU A 122 -4.80 5.42 7.96
C GLU A 122 -4.26 4.01 7.63
N ALA A 123 -2.95 3.85 7.42
CA ALA A 123 -2.29 2.53 7.35
C ALA A 123 -2.03 1.92 8.75
N LYS A 124 -2.85 2.25 9.76
CA LYS A 124 -2.74 1.77 11.15
C LYS A 124 -1.33 1.85 11.75
N PHE A 125 -0.62 2.93 11.46
CA PHE A 125 0.77 3.16 11.88
C PHE A 125 1.80 2.15 11.32
N LEU A 126 1.42 1.30 10.35
CA LEU A 126 2.37 0.43 9.66
C LEU A 126 3.26 1.28 8.75
N ARG A 127 4.49 1.52 9.22
CA ARG A 127 5.50 2.30 8.49
C ARG A 127 6.20 1.42 7.44
N ARG A 128 6.80 2.05 6.44
CA ARG A 128 7.46 1.39 5.30
C ARG A 128 8.53 0.36 5.71
N ASP A 129 9.32 0.65 6.73
CA ASP A 129 10.36 -0.23 7.26
C ASP A 129 9.75 -1.46 7.95
N THR A 130 8.69 -1.28 8.74
CA THR A 130 7.98 -2.39 9.38
C THR A 130 7.25 -3.26 8.35
N LEU A 131 6.68 -2.67 7.29
CA LEU A 131 6.12 -3.42 6.17
C LEU A 131 7.21 -4.24 5.45
N ALA A 132 8.37 -3.67 5.19
CA ALA A 132 9.50 -4.37 4.58
C ALA A 132 10.00 -5.52 5.48
N MET A 133 10.09 -5.29 6.79
CA MET A 133 10.44 -6.31 7.78
C MET A 133 9.39 -7.43 7.82
N LEU A 134 8.10 -7.09 7.80
CA LEU A 134 6.99 -8.04 7.76
C LEU A 134 7.08 -8.95 6.52
N LEU A 135 7.34 -8.39 5.34
CA LEU A 135 7.48 -9.17 4.10
C LEU A 135 8.73 -10.05 4.11
N SER A 136 9.80 -9.59 4.76
CA SER A 136 11.05 -10.35 4.87
C SER A 136 10.89 -11.52 5.84
N LEU A 137 10.31 -11.28 7.02
CA LEU A 137 10.05 -12.30 8.04
C LEU A 137 9.00 -13.32 7.61
N SER A 138 8.08 -12.95 6.71
CA SER A 138 7.08 -13.88 6.17
C SER A 138 7.64 -14.79 5.08
N ASN A 139 8.87 -14.52 4.61
CA ASN A 139 9.54 -15.27 3.56
C ASN A 139 8.67 -15.44 2.29
N VAL A 140 7.82 -14.44 1.99
CA VAL A 140 6.97 -14.46 0.80
C VAL A 140 7.84 -14.24 -0.44
N SER A 141 7.79 -15.20 -1.36
CA SER A 141 8.50 -15.21 -2.64
C SER A 141 7.57 -15.58 -3.79
N CYS A 142 8.12 -15.72 -5.00
CA CYS A 142 7.41 -16.41 -6.07
C CYS A 142 6.98 -17.81 -5.62
N GLU A 143 5.83 -18.26 -6.11
CA GLU A 143 5.25 -19.60 -5.83
C GLU A 143 4.76 -19.85 -4.40
N SER A 144 4.97 -18.93 -3.46
CA SER A 144 4.47 -19.09 -2.09
C SER A 144 2.94 -19.22 -2.03
N THR A 145 2.46 -20.12 -1.16
CA THR A 145 1.07 -20.20 -0.75
C THR A 145 0.87 -19.40 0.54
N VAL A 146 0.23 -18.23 0.45
CA VAL A 146 0.18 -17.25 1.53
C VAL A 146 -1.26 -17.00 1.97
N ALA A 147 -1.52 -17.04 3.27
CA ALA A 147 -2.76 -16.53 3.85
C ALA A 147 -2.53 -15.17 4.52
N ILE A 148 -3.42 -14.23 4.26
CA ILE A 148 -3.35 -12.85 4.75
C ILE A 148 -4.65 -12.52 5.46
N VAL A 149 -4.55 -12.03 6.69
CA VAL A 149 -5.66 -11.39 7.39
C VAL A 149 -5.28 -9.96 7.70
N GLU A 150 -5.78 -9.02 6.91
CA GLU A 150 -5.42 -7.61 7.08
C GLU A 150 -6.61 -6.68 7.29
N SER A 151 -6.32 -5.50 7.82
CA SER A 151 -7.21 -4.35 7.62
C SER A 151 -6.39 -3.07 7.43
N CYS A 152 -5.33 -3.15 6.61
CA CYS A 152 -4.49 -2.02 6.20
C CYS A 152 -4.86 -1.53 4.79
N GLN A 153 -6.16 -1.53 4.47
CA GLN A 153 -6.72 -1.02 3.20
C GLN A 153 -6.19 -1.71 1.92
N GLY A 154 -5.69 -2.95 2.04
CA GLY A 154 -5.10 -3.68 0.91
C GLY A 154 -3.59 -3.49 0.79
N LEU A 155 -2.94 -2.72 1.67
CA LEU A 155 -1.51 -2.43 1.57
C LEU A 155 -0.67 -3.70 1.70
N VAL A 156 -1.03 -4.58 2.64
CA VAL A 156 -0.29 -5.83 2.86
C VAL A 156 -0.55 -6.80 1.71
N LEU A 157 -1.80 -6.92 1.27
CA LEU A 157 -2.16 -7.75 0.11
C LEU A 157 -1.45 -7.29 -1.16
N ALA A 158 -1.49 -5.99 -1.48
CA ALA A 158 -0.82 -5.42 -2.64
C ALA A 158 0.69 -5.72 -2.63
N SER A 159 1.32 -5.59 -1.46
CA SER A 159 2.74 -5.91 -1.30
C SER A 159 3.05 -7.39 -1.55
N VAL A 160 2.17 -8.29 -1.11
CA VAL A 160 2.31 -9.74 -1.36
C VAL A 160 2.06 -10.08 -2.83
N ILE A 161 1.04 -9.50 -3.48
CA ILE A 161 0.78 -9.66 -4.92
C ILE A 161 2.03 -9.27 -5.73
N GLN A 162 2.62 -8.12 -5.40
CA GLN A 162 3.85 -7.65 -6.05
C GLN A 162 5.02 -8.62 -5.86
N ARG A 163 5.21 -9.17 -4.65
CA ARG A 163 6.28 -10.14 -4.34
C ARG A 163 6.10 -11.48 -5.05
N CYS A 164 4.87 -11.97 -5.14
CA CYS A 164 4.56 -13.24 -5.79
C CYS A 164 4.59 -13.15 -7.33
N ALA A 165 4.43 -11.95 -7.88
CA ALA A 165 4.51 -11.65 -9.31
C ALA A 165 3.64 -12.60 -10.18
N GLY A 166 2.40 -12.83 -9.74
CA GLY A 166 1.42 -13.69 -10.42
C GLY A 166 1.59 -15.20 -10.20
N ASN A 167 2.60 -15.64 -9.45
CA ASN A 167 2.85 -17.05 -9.15
C ASN A 167 2.33 -17.41 -7.73
N GLY A 168 2.22 -18.71 -7.45
CA GLY A 168 1.78 -19.19 -6.14
C GLY A 168 0.28 -19.00 -5.93
N LYS A 169 -0.16 -18.93 -4.67
CA LYS A 169 -1.57 -18.79 -4.28
C LYS A 169 -1.68 -17.80 -3.12
N ILE A 170 -2.53 -16.80 -3.27
CA ILE A 170 -2.72 -15.76 -2.25
C ILE A 170 -4.15 -15.82 -1.75
N PHE A 171 -4.33 -16.12 -0.46
CA PHE A 171 -5.62 -16.14 0.20
C PHE A 171 -5.80 -14.90 1.07
N ASN A 172 -6.63 -13.97 0.61
CA ASN A 172 -7.03 -12.79 1.37
C ASN A 172 -8.26 -13.13 2.22
N LEU A 173 -8.07 -13.34 3.52
CA LEU A 173 -9.13 -13.74 4.43
C LEU A 173 -9.76 -12.49 5.07
N THR A 174 -11.03 -12.23 4.74
CA THR A 174 -11.77 -11.08 5.26
C THR A 174 -12.57 -11.44 6.50
N VAL A 175 -12.61 -10.54 7.47
CA VAL A 175 -13.41 -10.70 8.69
C VAL A 175 -14.74 -9.97 8.51
N GLY A 176 -15.83 -10.60 8.96
CA GLY A 176 -17.20 -10.08 8.91
C GLY A 176 -17.97 -10.47 7.64
N GLY A 177 -17.55 -11.50 6.90
CA GLY A 177 -18.29 -12.01 5.74
C GLY A 177 -18.28 -11.14 4.47
N ASN A 178 -17.82 -9.88 4.54
CA ASN A 178 -17.79 -8.99 3.37
C ASN A 178 -16.54 -9.22 2.52
N THR A 179 -16.67 -10.08 1.51
CA THR A 179 -15.61 -10.35 0.51
C THR A 179 -15.55 -9.33 -0.62
N ASN A 180 -16.49 -8.39 -0.68
CA ASN A 180 -16.57 -7.35 -1.73
C ASN A 180 -16.08 -5.99 -1.21
N SER A 181 -15.39 -5.97 -0.08
CA SER A 181 -14.81 -4.74 0.48
C SER A 181 -13.81 -4.16 -0.52
N THR A 182 -13.87 -2.85 -0.73
CA THR A 182 -12.87 -2.14 -1.54
C THR A 182 -11.51 -2.26 -0.87
N LEU A 183 -10.47 -2.47 -1.67
CA LEU A 183 -9.09 -2.55 -1.23
C LEU A 183 -8.31 -1.44 -1.95
N PRO A 184 -8.42 -0.18 -1.48
CA PRO A 184 -7.93 0.98 -2.23
C PRO A 184 -6.46 0.85 -2.64
N CYS A 185 -5.60 0.31 -1.77
CA CYS A 185 -4.20 0.13 -2.11
C CYS A 185 -3.98 -0.86 -3.26
N CYS A 186 -4.81 -1.90 -3.39
CA CYS A 186 -4.75 -2.81 -4.54
C CYS A 186 -5.25 -2.12 -5.81
N ASP A 187 -6.31 -1.32 -5.70
CA ASP A 187 -6.88 -0.57 -6.83
C ASP A 187 -5.87 0.46 -7.37
N PHE A 188 -5.11 1.13 -6.50
CA PHE A 188 -4.10 2.13 -6.86
C PHE A 188 -2.82 1.56 -7.49
N MET A 189 -2.61 0.24 -7.40
CA MET A 189 -1.41 -0.39 -7.96
C MET A 189 -1.58 -0.79 -9.43
N ASP A 190 -2.80 -0.68 -9.97
CA ASP A 190 -3.14 -1.05 -11.36
C ASP A 190 -2.57 -2.40 -11.79
N PHE A 191 -2.68 -3.40 -10.92
CA PHE A 191 -2.14 -4.72 -11.21
C PHE A 191 -2.81 -5.30 -12.47
N PRO A 192 -2.00 -5.77 -13.45
CA PRO A 192 -2.52 -6.58 -14.54
C PRO A 192 -3.27 -7.81 -14.01
N SER A 193 -4.27 -8.28 -14.77
CA SER A 193 -5.08 -9.43 -14.36
C SER A 193 -4.22 -10.68 -14.15
N GLU A 194 -3.13 -10.81 -14.90
CA GLU A 194 -2.16 -11.91 -14.77
C GLU A 194 -1.57 -12.00 -13.34
N LEU A 195 -1.35 -10.86 -12.67
CA LEU A 195 -0.79 -10.83 -11.33
C LEU A 195 -1.84 -11.16 -10.24
N THR A 196 -3.12 -10.96 -10.54
CA THR A 196 -4.22 -11.10 -9.57
C THR A 196 -5.04 -12.37 -9.76
N ASN A 197 -4.80 -13.13 -10.84
CA ASN A 197 -5.50 -14.37 -11.17
C ASN A 197 -5.42 -15.44 -10.06
N ASN A 198 -4.35 -15.45 -9.27
CA ASN A 198 -4.14 -16.39 -8.17
C ASN A 198 -4.48 -15.81 -6.78
N VAL A 199 -5.20 -14.69 -6.75
CA VAL A 199 -5.73 -14.09 -5.51
C VAL A 199 -7.16 -14.57 -5.27
N TYR A 200 -7.40 -15.10 -4.08
CA TYR A 200 -8.68 -15.61 -3.61
C TYR A 200 -9.10 -14.85 -2.36
N THR A 201 -10.21 -14.12 -2.43
CA THR A 201 -10.77 -13.39 -1.28
C THR A 201 -11.86 -14.23 -0.62
N LEU A 202 -11.64 -14.67 0.61
CA LEU A 202 -12.48 -15.65 1.31
C LEU A 202 -12.93 -15.09 2.68
N PRO A 203 -14.16 -15.39 3.16
CA PRO A 203 -14.54 -15.08 4.52
C PRO A 203 -13.78 -15.95 5.51
N LEU A 204 -13.15 -15.34 6.52
CA LEU A 204 -12.40 -16.06 7.54
C LEU A 204 -13.30 -17.04 8.30
N GLU A 205 -14.57 -16.68 8.52
CA GLU A 205 -15.54 -17.49 9.27
C GLU A 205 -15.85 -18.84 8.59
N ASN A 206 -15.61 -18.92 7.28
CA ASN A 206 -15.97 -20.08 6.48
C ASN A 206 -14.80 -21.05 6.33
N ILE A 207 -13.59 -20.66 6.76
CA ILE A 207 -12.41 -21.52 6.77
C ILE A 207 -12.62 -22.65 7.79
N GLY A 208 -12.52 -23.89 7.34
CA GLY A 208 -12.80 -25.09 8.15
C GLY A 208 -14.28 -25.50 8.23
N ASP A 209 -15.23 -24.69 7.75
CA ASP A 209 -16.65 -25.05 7.76
C ASP A 209 -17.05 -25.92 6.56
N LYS A 210 -16.88 -27.23 6.72
CA LYS A 210 -17.26 -28.23 5.71
C LYS A 210 -18.76 -28.21 5.39
N LYS A 211 -19.63 -27.87 6.36
CA LYS A 211 -21.09 -27.82 6.13
C LYS A 211 -21.43 -26.66 5.22
N TYR A 212 -20.82 -25.49 5.46
CA TYR A 212 -20.95 -24.34 4.59
C TYR A 212 -20.52 -24.69 3.16
N LEU A 213 -19.34 -25.30 2.98
CA LEU A 213 -18.82 -25.64 1.67
C LEU A 213 -19.76 -26.58 0.88
N ILE A 214 -20.28 -27.62 1.52
CA ILE A 214 -21.22 -28.57 0.91
C ILE A 214 -22.52 -27.85 0.51
N ASN A 215 -23.10 -27.07 1.42
CA ASN A 215 -24.33 -26.33 1.16
C ASN A 215 -24.15 -25.30 0.03
N ALA A 216 -23.00 -24.63 -0.01
CA ALA A 216 -22.67 -23.65 -1.04
C ALA A 216 -22.57 -24.32 -2.42
N LYS A 217 -21.96 -25.51 -2.52
CA LYS A 217 -21.90 -26.32 -3.75
C LYS A 217 -23.29 -26.74 -4.22
N LEU A 218 -24.10 -27.33 -3.33
CA LEU A 218 -25.46 -27.78 -3.64
C LEU A 218 -26.35 -26.65 -4.17
N THR A 219 -26.28 -25.47 -3.53
CA THR A 219 -27.06 -24.30 -3.93
C THR A 219 -26.66 -23.81 -5.33
N THR A 220 -25.37 -23.85 -5.65
CA THR A 220 -24.85 -23.39 -6.95
C THR A 220 -25.32 -24.30 -8.09
N THR A 221 -25.36 -25.62 -7.87
CA THR A 221 -25.93 -26.57 -8.84
C THR A 221 -27.43 -26.36 -9.07
N ALA A 222 -28.18 -25.90 -8.06
CA ALA A 222 -29.61 -25.64 -8.19
C ALA A 222 -29.93 -24.35 -8.96
N CYS A 223 -29.13 -23.28 -8.79
CA CYS A 223 -29.33 -21.99 -9.46
C CYS A 223 -29.01 -22.01 -10.96
N ALA A 224 -28.19 -22.96 -11.44
CA ALA A 224 -27.90 -23.13 -12.87
C ALA A 224 -29.13 -23.52 -13.71
N ASN A 225 -30.22 -24.00 -13.09
CA ASN A 225 -31.38 -24.58 -13.77
C ASN A 225 -32.58 -23.63 -13.92
N THR A 226 -32.46 -22.35 -13.55
CA THR A 226 -33.58 -21.39 -13.61
C THR A 226 -33.27 -20.23 -14.55
N GLU A 227 -33.78 -20.30 -15.79
CA GLU A 227 -33.73 -19.20 -16.76
C GLU A 227 -34.93 -18.26 -16.55
N THR A 228 -34.69 -16.97 -16.25
CA THR A 228 -35.64 -15.90 -16.61
C THR A 228 -35.07 -14.47 -16.50
N SER A 229 -34.95 -13.83 -17.67
CA SER A 229 -35.28 -12.42 -17.99
C SER A 229 -34.35 -11.21 -17.65
N SER A 230 -34.21 -10.36 -18.68
CA SER A 230 -33.67 -8.97 -18.78
C SER A 230 -32.14 -8.75 -18.79
N LYS A 231 -31.61 -8.31 -19.94
CA LYS A 231 -30.17 -8.20 -20.29
C LYS A 231 -29.26 -7.50 -19.26
N MET A 232 -29.72 -6.43 -18.60
CA MET A 232 -28.91 -5.72 -17.58
C MET A 232 -28.93 -6.38 -16.19
N ARG A 233 -30.04 -7.05 -15.82
CA ARG A 233 -30.09 -7.84 -14.58
C ARG A 233 -29.28 -9.13 -14.73
N GLU A 234 -29.36 -9.72 -15.92
CA GLU A 234 -28.64 -10.92 -16.33
C GLU A 234 -27.11 -10.73 -16.23
N GLN A 235 -26.56 -9.60 -16.72
CA GLN A 235 -25.13 -9.32 -16.59
C GLN A 235 -24.67 -9.20 -15.12
N LYS A 236 -25.47 -8.55 -14.25
CA LYS A 236 -25.14 -8.40 -12.83
C LYS A 236 -25.26 -9.74 -12.08
N SER A 237 -26.23 -10.59 -12.43
CA SER A 237 -26.36 -11.92 -11.84
C SER A 237 -25.23 -12.85 -12.27
N ILE A 238 -24.78 -12.78 -13.52
CA ILE A 238 -23.65 -13.58 -14.02
C ILE A 238 -22.37 -13.24 -13.25
N VAL A 239 -22.01 -11.95 -13.15
CA VAL A 239 -20.80 -11.52 -12.41
C VAL A 239 -20.88 -11.88 -10.93
N ALA A 240 -22.07 -11.79 -10.32
CA ALA A 240 -22.27 -12.21 -8.93
C ALA A 240 -22.07 -13.73 -8.76
N GLU A 241 -22.52 -14.52 -9.73
CA GLU A 241 -22.39 -15.97 -9.73
C GLU A 241 -20.93 -16.40 -9.97
N GLU A 242 -20.23 -15.79 -10.92
CA GLU A 242 -18.80 -16.03 -11.14
C GLU A 242 -17.97 -15.75 -9.88
N ARG A 243 -18.27 -14.64 -9.18
CA ARG A 243 -17.63 -14.31 -7.90
C ARG A 243 -17.96 -15.31 -6.81
N ARG A 244 -19.19 -15.84 -6.79
CA ARG A 244 -19.62 -16.87 -5.85
C ARG A 244 -18.87 -18.17 -6.14
N GLN A 245 -18.84 -18.62 -7.39
CA GLN A 245 -18.14 -19.84 -7.81
C GLN A 245 -16.64 -19.74 -7.48
N ARG A 246 -16.00 -18.63 -7.84
CA ARG A 246 -14.59 -18.37 -7.52
C ARG A 246 -14.30 -18.44 -6.01
N ARG A 247 -15.26 -18.05 -5.17
CA ARG A 247 -15.15 -18.13 -3.71
C ARG A 247 -15.25 -19.57 -3.22
N ILE A 248 -16.16 -20.37 -3.79
CA ILE A 248 -16.30 -21.80 -3.49
C ILE A 248 -15.02 -22.55 -3.89
N ASP A 249 -14.52 -22.30 -5.10
CA ASP A 249 -13.28 -22.88 -5.61
C ASP A 249 -12.09 -22.50 -4.74
N GLY A 250 -12.03 -21.23 -4.30
CA GLY A 250 -11.00 -20.75 -3.39
C GLY A 250 -11.05 -21.39 -2.00
N LEU A 251 -12.25 -21.61 -1.44
CA LEU A 251 -12.42 -22.34 -0.18
C LEU A 251 -11.97 -23.80 -0.30
N GLU A 252 -12.36 -24.48 -1.38
CA GLU A 252 -11.92 -25.86 -1.65
C GLU A 252 -10.41 -25.93 -1.86
N LEU A 253 -9.83 -24.97 -2.59
CA LEU A 253 -8.39 -24.88 -2.78
C LEU A 253 -7.67 -24.65 -1.44
N PHE A 254 -8.19 -23.77 -0.59
CA PHE A 254 -7.63 -23.50 0.74
C PHE A 254 -7.61 -24.77 1.60
N GLU A 255 -8.72 -25.51 1.66
CA GLU A 255 -8.82 -26.74 2.46
C GLU A 255 -7.87 -27.85 1.98
N ASN A 256 -7.58 -27.89 0.68
CA ASN A 256 -6.72 -28.90 0.06
C ASN A 256 -5.25 -28.47 -0.03
N THR A 257 -4.90 -27.27 0.42
CA THR A 257 -3.54 -26.75 0.36
C THR A 257 -3.02 -26.40 1.75
N LYS A 258 -1.72 -26.59 1.95
CA LYS A 258 -1.04 -26.10 3.13
C LYS A 258 -0.36 -24.77 2.81
N LEU A 259 -0.23 -23.93 3.84
CA LEU A 259 0.30 -22.57 3.72
C LEU A 259 1.81 -22.56 3.99
N ASP A 260 2.54 -21.80 3.18
CA ASP A 260 3.97 -21.55 3.37
C ASP A 260 4.21 -20.29 4.23
N SER A 261 3.23 -19.38 4.25
CA SER A 261 3.27 -18.17 5.05
C SER A 261 1.89 -17.73 5.55
N LEU A 262 1.83 -17.28 6.80
CA LEU A 262 0.66 -16.63 7.40
C LEU A 262 1.00 -15.20 7.83
N ILE A 263 0.28 -14.22 7.32
CA ILE A 263 0.43 -12.80 7.67
C ILE A 263 -0.85 -12.30 8.33
N ILE A 264 -0.74 -11.76 9.55
CA ILE A 264 -1.86 -11.16 10.28
C ILE A 264 -1.52 -9.69 10.56
N ALA A 265 -2.24 -8.76 9.97
CA ALA A 265 -2.05 -7.31 10.15
C ALA A 265 -3.41 -6.63 10.31
N THR A 266 -4.09 -6.92 11.43
CA THR A 266 -5.52 -6.67 11.58
C THR A 266 -5.85 -5.85 12.82
N LYS A 267 -7.05 -5.25 12.84
CA LYS A 267 -7.59 -4.54 14.03
C LYS A 267 -8.33 -5.48 14.99
N TYR A 268 -8.63 -6.68 14.53
CA TYR A 268 -9.34 -7.69 15.31
C TYR A 268 -8.37 -8.45 16.23
N ASP A 269 -8.92 -9.27 17.12
CA ASP A 269 -8.10 -10.08 18.01
C ASP A 269 -7.21 -11.06 17.23
N SER A 270 -5.89 -10.83 17.30
CA SER A 270 -4.91 -11.62 16.57
C SER A 270 -4.77 -13.03 17.15
N LEU A 271 -5.04 -13.22 18.45
CA LEU A 271 -4.90 -14.51 19.11
C LEU A 271 -5.92 -15.52 18.58
N SER A 272 -7.19 -15.13 18.48
CA SER A 272 -8.26 -15.99 17.94
C SER A 272 -7.99 -16.38 16.48
N ILE A 273 -7.54 -15.42 15.68
CA ILE A 273 -7.20 -15.65 14.26
C ILE A 273 -6.01 -16.60 14.14
N LEU A 274 -4.96 -16.38 14.93
CA LEU A 274 -3.78 -17.25 14.97
C LEU A 274 -4.18 -18.67 15.36
N LYS A 275 -4.96 -18.85 16.43
CA LYS A 275 -5.45 -20.17 16.88
C LYS A 275 -6.19 -20.93 15.79
N HIS A 276 -6.98 -20.22 14.99
CA HIS A 276 -7.74 -20.80 13.88
C HIS A 276 -6.84 -21.22 12.72
N LEU A 277 -5.92 -20.34 12.31
CA LEU A 277 -5.16 -20.52 11.07
C LEU A 277 -3.83 -21.29 11.24
N ILE A 278 -3.28 -21.37 12.45
CA ILE A 278 -1.94 -21.95 12.67
C ILE A 278 -1.80 -23.40 12.20
N ASN A 279 -2.88 -24.17 12.18
CA ASN A 279 -2.86 -25.59 11.79
C ASN A 279 -2.90 -25.82 10.27
N TYR A 280 -3.13 -24.76 9.48
CA TYR A 280 -3.10 -24.80 8.02
C TYR A 280 -1.70 -24.60 7.44
N LEU A 281 -0.75 -24.18 8.27
CA LEU A 281 0.65 -23.99 7.90
C LEU A 281 1.40 -25.32 7.73
N ASN A 282 2.32 -25.36 6.76
CA ASN A 282 3.28 -26.44 6.57
C ASN A 282 4.34 -26.45 7.68
N ILE A 283 5.03 -27.57 7.86
CA ILE A 283 6.29 -27.58 8.62
C ILE A 283 7.31 -26.69 7.87
N SER A 284 8.15 -25.96 8.61
CA SER A 284 9.12 -24.99 8.08
C SER A 284 8.51 -23.74 7.42
N SER A 285 7.20 -23.51 7.60
CA SER A 285 6.52 -22.30 7.15
C SER A 285 6.68 -21.16 8.16
N HIS A 286 6.43 -19.93 7.69
CA HIS A 286 6.60 -18.72 8.49
C HIS A 286 5.24 -18.14 8.90
N PHE A 287 5.18 -17.51 10.08
CA PHE A 287 4.06 -16.66 10.43
C PHE A 287 4.58 -15.31 10.92
N VAL A 288 3.85 -14.24 10.60
CA VAL A 288 4.15 -12.87 11.04
C VAL A 288 2.86 -12.17 11.43
N ILE A 289 2.85 -11.60 12.63
CA ILE A 289 1.71 -10.90 13.21
C ILE A 289 2.15 -9.47 13.52
N TYR A 290 1.50 -8.51 12.86
CA TYR A 290 1.64 -7.09 13.12
C TYR A 290 0.56 -6.60 14.09
N SER A 291 0.98 -5.78 15.05
CA SER A 291 0.09 -5.01 15.91
C SER A 291 0.70 -3.65 16.21
N GLN A 292 -0.13 -2.61 16.23
CA GLN A 292 0.29 -1.29 16.70
C GLN A 292 0.76 -1.33 18.18
N PHE A 293 0.19 -2.24 18.97
CA PHE A 293 0.44 -2.35 20.40
C PHE A 293 1.05 -3.69 20.75
N VAL A 294 2.11 -3.66 21.57
CA VAL A 294 2.86 -4.85 21.99
C VAL A 294 2.00 -5.82 22.81
N GLN A 295 1.02 -5.32 23.57
CA GLN A 295 0.20 -6.13 24.49
C GLN A 295 -0.56 -7.24 23.77
N GLY A 296 -1.14 -6.96 22.59
CA GLY A 296 -1.85 -7.98 21.80
C GLY A 296 -0.92 -9.10 21.30
N LEU A 297 0.35 -8.78 21.05
CA LEU A 297 1.34 -9.77 20.62
C LEU A 297 1.86 -10.61 21.79
N LEU A 298 1.90 -10.07 23.01
CA LEU A 298 2.33 -10.83 24.19
C LEU A 298 1.40 -12.02 24.48
N GLU A 299 0.10 -11.88 24.22
CA GLU A 299 -0.85 -13.00 24.37
C GLU A 299 -0.61 -14.08 23.31
N CYS A 300 -0.40 -13.68 22.05
CA CYS A 300 -0.01 -14.58 20.97
C CYS A 300 1.31 -15.30 21.27
N TYR A 301 2.31 -14.57 21.77
CA TYR A 301 3.60 -15.12 22.16
C TYR A 301 3.46 -16.17 23.26
N LYS A 302 2.71 -15.87 24.33
CA LYS A 302 2.45 -16.83 25.42
C LYS A 302 1.76 -18.09 24.90
N TYR A 303 0.74 -17.93 24.06
CA TYR A 303 0.05 -19.06 23.44
C TYR A 303 0.99 -19.93 22.60
N LEU A 304 1.82 -19.33 21.74
CA LEU A 304 2.78 -20.05 20.91
C LEU A 304 3.80 -20.84 21.76
N LYS A 305 4.30 -20.25 22.83
CA LYS A 305 5.21 -20.93 23.78
C LYS A 305 4.55 -22.10 24.50
N GLN A 306 3.27 -21.99 24.85
CA GLN A 306 2.51 -23.06 25.51
C GLN A 306 2.11 -24.18 24.54
N ARG A 307 1.70 -23.82 23.32
CA ARG A 307 1.27 -24.75 22.27
C ARG A 307 2.43 -25.62 21.78
N GLY A 308 3.63 -25.04 21.68
CA GLY A 308 4.75 -25.65 20.96
C GLY A 308 4.56 -25.62 19.44
N GLY A 309 5.41 -26.37 18.73
CA GLY A 309 5.34 -26.53 17.27
C GLY A 309 5.80 -25.29 16.52
N CYS A 310 6.57 -24.45 17.18
CA CYS A 310 7.19 -23.28 16.60
C CYS A 310 8.55 -23.00 17.26
N ILE A 311 9.51 -22.57 16.45
CA ILE A 311 10.82 -22.09 16.90
C ILE A 311 11.01 -20.64 16.49
N HIS A 312 12.03 -20.01 17.06
CA HIS A 312 12.40 -18.63 16.76
C HIS A 312 11.21 -17.66 16.86
N VAL A 313 10.35 -17.89 17.87
CA VAL A 313 9.27 -16.97 18.19
C VAL A 313 9.87 -15.71 18.78
N GLU A 314 9.83 -14.62 18.01
CA GLU A 314 10.50 -13.36 18.30
C GLU A 314 9.54 -12.18 18.20
N LEU A 315 9.70 -11.23 19.12
CA LEU A 315 8.98 -9.97 19.15
C LEU A 315 9.97 -8.85 18.78
N SER A 316 9.68 -8.10 17.73
CA SER A 316 10.57 -7.06 17.19
C SER A 316 9.87 -5.71 16.98
N ASP A 317 10.67 -4.65 17.06
CA ASP A 317 10.31 -3.26 16.74
C ASP A 317 11.37 -2.72 15.77
N SER A 318 10.99 -1.80 14.88
CA SER A 318 11.90 -1.18 13.92
C SER A 318 11.94 0.33 14.10
N TRP A 319 13.16 0.89 14.14
CA TRP A 319 13.38 2.33 14.26
C TRP A 319 13.97 2.86 12.96
N LEU A 320 13.38 3.92 12.44
CA LEU A 320 13.78 4.54 11.19
C LEU A 320 14.17 5.99 11.43
N ARG A 321 15.37 6.40 11.00
CA ARG A 321 15.87 7.78 11.12
C ARG A 321 16.30 8.35 9.78
N GLU A 322 15.64 9.43 9.39
CA GLU A 322 15.95 10.17 8.17
C GLU A 322 16.99 11.26 8.45
N TYR A 323 17.86 11.49 7.47
CA TYR A 323 18.96 12.45 7.54
C TYR A 323 18.84 13.46 6.42
N GLN A 324 19.05 14.73 6.76
CA GLN A 324 19.39 15.75 5.79
C GLN A 324 20.86 15.56 5.43
N ILE A 325 21.15 15.42 4.14
CA ILE A 325 22.51 15.30 3.61
C ILE A 325 22.72 16.47 2.66
N LEU A 326 23.24 17.56 3.21
CA LEU A 326 23.63 18.76 2.48
C LEU A 326 25.03 19.15 2.94
N GLU A 327 25.81 19.72 2.03
CA GLU A 327 27.14 20.22 2.34
C GLU A 327 27.08 21.22 3.52
N ASN A 328 27.93 20.99 4.52
CA ASN A 328 28.00 21.74 5.78
C ASN A 328 26.69 21.82 6.60
N ARG A 329 25.65 21.04 6.25
CA ARG A 329 24.32 21.04 6.88
C ARG A 329 23.77 19.63 7.09
N THR A 330 24.64 18.64 7.30
CA THR A 330 24.24 17.24 7.48
C THR A 330 23.85 16.95 8.92
N HIS A 331 22.59 16.56 9.15
CA HIS A 331 22.07 16.19 10.46
C HIS A 331 20.79 15.33 10.34
N PRO A 332 20.38 14.59 11.38
CA PRO A 332 19.09 13.92 11.38
C PRO A 332 17.92 14.92 11.34
N LEU A 333 16.80 14.54 10.75
CA LEU A 333 15.59 15.36 10.83
C LEU A 333 15.11 15.51 12.29
N ILE A 334 14.64 16.72 12.64
CA ILE A 334 14.29 17.08 14.03
C ILE A 334 12.99 16.43 14.48
N ARG A 335 12.01 16.26 13.58
CA ARG A 335 10.72 15.63 13.86
C ARG A 335 10.62 14.30 13.15
N MET A 336 10.22 13.28 13.89
CA MET A 336 10.14 11.90 13.41
C MET A 336 8.90 11.19 13.98
N SER A 337 8.45 10.14 13.30
CA SER A 337 7.47 9.20 13.86
C SER A 337 8.13 8.28 14.88
N GLY A 338 7.56 8.21 16.09
CA GLY A 338 8.13 7.46 17.21
C GLY A 338 8.07 5.95 17.01
N THR A 339 6.87 5.38 16.87
CA THR A 339 6.67 3.93 16.72
C THR A 339 5.93 3.61 15.43
N SER A 340 6.25 2.47 14.83
CA SER A 340 5.58 1.91 13.66
C SER A 340 4.82 0.62 13.95
N GLY A 341 4.59 0.35 15.23
CA GLY A 341 4.05 -0.92 15.72
C GLY A 341 5.12 -1.99 15.89
N TYR A 342 4.67 -3.20 16.18
CA TYR A 342 5.50 -4.34 16.58
C TYR A 342 5.18 -5.54 15.71
N LEU A 343 6.16 -6.43 15.51
CA LEU A 343 5.99 -7.70 14.83
C LEU A 343 6.25 -8.86 15.79
N LEU A 344 5.43 -9.89 15.70
CA LEU A 344 5.67 -11.21 16.28
C LEU A 344 5.83 -12.19 15.13
N SER A 345 6.99 -12.82 15.02
CA SER A 345 7.27 -13.81 13.97
C SER A 345 7.76 -15.13 14.54
N GLY A 346 7.67 -16.19 13.74
CA GLY A 346 8.28 -17.48 14.06
C GLY A 346 8.14 -18.47 12.91
N ILE A 347 8.75 -19.65 13.11
CA ILE A 347 8.79 -20.72 12.13
C ILE A 347 8.07 -21.93 12.71
N ILE A 348 7.16 -22.53 11.94
CA ILE A 348 6.45 -23.75 12.32
C ILE A 348 7.40 -24.94 12.24
N VAL A 349 7.40 -25.78 13.27
CA VAL A 349 8.16 -27.04 13.32
C VAL A 349 7.25 -28.17 13.76
N ASP A 350 7.70 -29.39 13.53
CA ASP A 350 7.01 -30.56 14.05
C ASP A 350 7.07 -30.60 15.59
N ASN A 351 6.00 -31.10 16.20
CA ASN A 351 5.93 -31.40 17.62
C ASN A 351 6.48 -32.81 17.84
N ASN A 352 7.80 -32.97 17.79
CA ASN A 352 8.45 -34.21 18.22
C ASN A 352 8.36 -34.39 19.74
#